data_AF-A0A6J0YVQ1-F1
#
_entry.id   AF-A0A6J0YVQ1-F1
#
_cell.length_a   1.000
_cell.length_b   1.000
_cell.length_c   1.000
_cell.angle_alpha   90.00
_cell.angle_beta   90.00
_cell.angle_gamma   90.00
#
_symmetry.space_group_name_H-M   'P 1'
#
loop_
_entity.id
_entity.type
_entity.pdbx_description
1 polymer ?
#
loop_
_entity_poly.entity_id
_entity_poly.type
_entity_poly.pdbx_seq_one_letter_code
_entity_poly.pdbx_strand_id
1 'polypeptide(L)'
;MRFRFGVVVSPAVAGAGPELLVVGSRPELGRWEPRGAVRLRPAGTAAGAGALALQEPGLWLGEVELAAEEAAQDGAEPGRVDTFWYKFLKREPGGELSWEGNGPHHDRCCTYNENNLVDGVYCLPIGHWIEATGHTNEMKHTTDFYFNIAGHQAMHYSR
;
A
#
# COMPACT_ATOMS: atom_id res chain seq x y z
N MET A 1 -5.41 -0.15 -18.53
CA MET A 1 -5.99 0.80 -17.55
C MET A 1 -4.92 1.13 -16.51
N ARG A 2 -4.88 2.36 -16.00
CA ARG A 2 -3.91 2.74 -14.94
C ARG A 2 -4.45 2.36 -13.58
N PHE A 3 -3.64 1.67 -12.79
CA PHE A 3 -3.95 1.24 -11.43
C PHE A 3 -3.08 2.00 -10.43
N ARG A 4 -3.67 2.42 -9.31
CA ARG A 4 -2.97 3.03 -8.18
C ARG A 4 -3.06 2.12 -6.95
N PHE A 5 -1.90 1.89 -6.34
CA PHE A 5 -1.74 1.12 -5.12
C PHE A 5 -1.31 2.03 -3.98
N GLY A 6 -1.80 1.75 -2.77
CA GLY A 6 -1.44 2.50 -1.57
C GLY A 6 -1.29 1.59 -0.36
N VAL A 7 -0.22 1.80 0.41
CA VAL A 7 0.03 1.08 1.68
C VAL A 7 0.47 2.04 2.78
N VAL A 8 -0.10 1.86 3.96
CA VAL A 8 0.30 2.51 5.21
C VAL A 8 1.16 1.55 6.03
N VAL A 9 2.30 2.04 6.50
CA VAL A 9 3.19 1.33 7.43
C VAL A 9 3.26 2.07 8.77
N SER A 10 3.61 1.35 9.84
CA SER A 10 3.74 1.91 11.18
C SER A 10 4.85 2.98 11.26
N PRO A 11 4.81 3.88 12.25
CA PRO A 11 5.84 4.91 12.45
C PRO A 11 7.28 4.39 12.47
N ALA A 12 7.53 3.27 13.14
CA ALA A 12 8.86 2.67 13.24
C ALA A 12 9.40 2.26 11.87
N VAL A 13 8.54 1.71 11.01
CA VAL A 13 8.91 1.36 9.64
C VAL A 13 9.09 2.61 8.79
N ALA A 14 8.18 3.58 8.89
CA ALA A 14 8.27 4.82 8.12
C ALA A 14 9.56 5.61 8.40
N GLY A 15 9.96 5.72 9.67
CA GLY A 15 11.17 6.45 10.09
C GLY A 15 12.48 5.77 9.73
N ALA A 16 12.48 4.47 9.42
CA ALA A 16 13.69 3.73 9.02
C ALA A 16 14.13 4.00 7.57
N GLY A 17 13.33 4.76 6.80
CA GLY A 17 13.60 5.08 5.40
C GLY A 17 13.60 3.88 4.44
N PRO A 18 12.62 2.95 4.51
CA PRO A 18 12.57 1.79 3.63
C PRO A 18 12.16 2.15 2.20
N GLU A 19 12.45 1.25 1.26
CA GLU A 19 11.82 1.22 -0.05
C GLU A 19 10.62 0.26 -0.02
N LEU A 20 9.44 0.77 -0.41
CA LEU A 20 8.22 -0.04 -0.52
C LEU A 20 7.93 -0.34 -1.98
N LEU A 21 7.48 -1.56 -2.26
CA LEU A 21 7.13 -2.01 -3.61
C LEU A 21 5.80 -2.76 -3.58
N VAL A 22 5.18 -2.92 -4.74
CA VAL A 22 4.05 -3.83 -4.96
C VAL A 22 4.42 -4.88 -6.00
N VAL A 23 4.14 -6.14 -5.68
CA VAL A 23 4.39 -7.30 -6.53
C VAL A 23 3.11 -8.12 -6.64
N GLY A 24 2.91 -8.87 -7.71
CA GLY A 24 1.68 -9.64 -7.88
C GLY A 24 1.71 -10.61 -9.04
N SER A 25 0.57 -11.26 -9.26
CA SER A 25 0.42 -12.31 -10.28
C SER A 25 0.47 -11.77 -11.71
N ARG A 26 0.17 -10.49 -11.92
CA ARG A 26 0.20 -9.85 -13.24
C ARG A 26 1.64 -9.72 -13.78
N PRO A 27 1.86 -9.85 -15.10
CA PRO A 27 3.16 -9.60 -15.74
C PRO A 27 3.78 -8.24 -15.35
N GLU A 28 2.95 -7.20 -15.33
CA GLU A 28 3.34 -5.82 -15.03
C GLU A 28 3.67 -5.59 -13.55
N LEU A 29 3.30 -6.55 -12.69
CA LEU A 29 3.66 -6.63 -11.27
C LEU A 29 4.76 -7.67 -11.00
N GLY A 30 5.44 -8.16 -12.04
CA GLY A 30 6.59 -9.04 -11.92
C GLY A 30 6.28 -10.53 -11.75
N ARG A 31 5.02 -10.98 -11.82
CA ARG A 31 4.65 -12.41 -11.60
C ARG A 31 5.27 -13.01 -10.33
N TRP A 32 5.15 -12.28 -9.22
CA TRP A 32 5.74 -12.62 -7.92
C TRP A 32 7.28 -12.59 -7.84
N GLU A 33 7.99 -12.16 -8.89
CA GLU A 33 9.44 -11.92 -8.84
C GLU A 33 9.73 -10.50 -8.31
N PRO A 34 10.37 -10.34 -7.14
CA PRO A 34 10.63 -9.02 -6.55
C PRO A 34 11.44 -8.06 -7.43
N ARG A 35 12.28 -8.58 -8.34
CA ARG A 35 13.03 -7.73 -9.28
C ARG A 35 12.12 -7.03 -10.29
N GLY A 36 10.93 -7.56 -10.55
CA GLY A 36 9.91 -6.98 -11.42
C GLY A 36 8.82 -6.20 -10.67
N ALA A 37 8.95 -6.04 -9.34
CA ALA A 37 7.97 -5.32 -8.53
C ALA A 37 7.98 -3.81 -8.85
N VAL A 38 6.81 -3.19 -8.72
CA VAL A 38 6.64 -1.75 -8.96
C VAL A 38 7.01 -0.98 -7.69
N ARG A 39 7.98 -0.08 -7.80
CA ARG A 39 8.42 0.77 -6.68
C ARG A 39 7.35 1.81 -6.32
N LEU A 40 7.05 1.93 -5.04
CA LEU A 40 6.18 2.97 -4.48
C LEU A 40 7.01 4.18 -4.01
N ARG A 41 6.34 5.32 -3.83
CA ARG A 41 6.93 6.58 -3.37
C ARG A 41 6.22 7.07 -2.10
N PRO A 42 6.94 7.65 -1.14
CA PRO A 42 6.31 8.24 0.04
C PRO A 42 5.40 9.40 -0.39
N ALA A 43 4.19 9.46 0.17
CA ALA A 43 3.20 10.48 -0.17
C ALA A 43 3.51 11.85 0.45
N GLY A 44 4.34 11.89 1.50
CA GLY A 44 4.49 13.07 2.36
C GLY A 44 3.27 13.27 3.26
N THR A 45 3.34 14.28 4.13
CA THR A 45 2.22 14.66 4.99
C THR A 45 1.99 16.16 4.93
N ALA A 46 0.79 16.58 5.32
CA ALA A 46 0.41 17.99 5.43
C ALA A 46 0.39 18.45 6.90
N ALA A 47 1.19 17.82 7.76
CA ALA A 47 1.27 18.17 9.17
C ALA A 47 1.65 19.64 9.36
N GLY A 48 0.95 20.33 10.25
CA GLY A 48 1.19 21.74 10.51
C GLY A 48 2.57 21.98 11.13
N ALA A 49 3.20 23.11 10.82
CA ALA A 49 4.53 23.45 11.36
C ALA A 49 4.57 23.57 12.89
N GLY A 50 3.42 23.81 13.55
CA GLY A 50 3.28 23.82 15.00
C GLY A 50 2.62 22.56 15.57
N ALA A 51 2.42 21.51 14.78
CA ALA A 51 1.99 20.21 15.28
C ALA A 51 3.15 19.56 16.06
N LEU A 52 2.83 18.64 16.98
CA LEU A 52 3.86 17.85 17.66
C LEU A 52 4.77 17.15 16.62
N ALA A 53 6.07 17.41 16.68
CA ALA A 53 7.06 16.78 15.81
C ALA A 53 7.26 15.30 16.20
N LEU A 54 6.38 14.44 15.69
CA LEU A 54 6.41 13.00 15.88
C LEU A 54 6.46 12.28 14.53
N GLN A 55 6.92 11.03 14.53
CA GLN A 55 6.87 10.20 13.32
C GLN A 55 5.45 9.69 13.09
N GLU A 56 4.78 10.18 12.04
CA GLU A 56 3.47 9.68 11.61
C GLU A 56 3.60 8.28 10.96
N PRO A 57 2.53 7.47 10.94
CA PRO A 57 2.43 6.36 10.00
C PRO A 57 2.64 6.90 8.58
N GLY A 58 3.43 6.21 7.77
CA GLY A 58 3.74 6.71 6.44
C GLY A 58 2.92 6.00 5.37
N LEU A 59 2.44 6.78 4.39
CA LEU A 59 1.74 6.30 3.21
C LEU A 59 2.70 6.24 2.02
N TRP A 60 2.70 5.10 1.32
CA TRP A 60 3.41 4.92 0.05
C TRP A 60 2.41 4.67 -1.08
N LEU A 61 2.62 5.35 -2.21
CA LEU A 61 1.76 5.30 -3.38
C LEU A 61 2.56 4.94 -4.63
N GLY A 62 1.94 4.22 -5.56
CA GLY A 62 2.53 3.90 -6.85
C GLY A 62 1.48 3.57 -7.89
N GLU A 63 1.84 3.74 -9.15
CA GLU A 63 0.96 3.55 -10.29
C GLU A 63 1.61 2.64 -11.32
N VAL A 64 0.79 1.84 -12.00
CA VAL A 64 1.21 0.97 -13.11
C VAL A 64 0.05 0.81 -14.09
N GLU A 65 0.39 0.71 -15.38
CA GLU A 65 -0.61 0.36 -16.39
C GLU A 65 -0.72 -1.16 -16.49
N LEU A 66 -1.93 -1.67 -16.30
CA LEU A 66 -2.26 -3.09 -16.49
C LEU A 66 -3.02 -3.23 -17.80
N ALA A 67 -2.59 -4.18 -18.63
CA ALA A 67 -3.34 -4.55 -19.83
C ALA A 67 -4.68 -5.19 -19.41
N ALA A 68 -5.76 -4.71 -20.00
CA ALA A 68 -7.01 -5.46 -20.01
C ALA A 68 -6.78 -6.70 -20.89
N GLU A 69 -7.27 -7.86 -20.47
CA GLU A 69 -7.21 -9.03 -21.34
C GLU A 69 -8.17 -8.84 -22.53
N GLU A 70 -7.79 -9.36 -23.69
CA GLU A 70 -8.68 -9.40 -24.84
C GLU A 70 -9.88 -10.27 -24.47
N ALA A 71 -11.04 -9.61 -24.28
CA ALA A 71 -12.36 -10.15 -23.99
C ALA A 71 -12.44 -11.69 -23.95
N ALA A 72 -12.21 -12.28 -22.79
CA ALA A 72 -12.62 -13.65 -22.55
C ALA A 72 -14.16 -13.68 -22.47
N GLN A 73 -14.78 -14.11 -23.57
CA GLN A 73 -16.13 -14.69 -23.69
C GLN A 73 -17.32 -13.79 -23.27
N ASP A 74 -18.15 -13.46 -24.27
CA ASP A 74 -19.53 -12.94 -24.20
C ASP A 74 -19.93 -12.21 -22.90
N GLY A 75 -19.87 -10.88 -22.92
CA GLY A 75 -20.52 -10.01 -21.91
C GLY A 75 -19.57 -9.26 -20.95
N ALA A 76 -18.25 -9.39 -21.10
CA ALA A 76 -17.30 -8.58 -20.34
C ALA A 76 -17.25 -7.12 -20.86
N GLU A 77 -17.45 -6.16 -19.95
CA GLU A 77 -17.29 -4.72 -20.20
C GLU A 77 -15.89 -4.44 -20.80
N PRO A 78 -15.78 -3.79 -21.97
CA PRO A 78 -14.51 -3.49 -22.59
C PRO A 78 -13.57 -2.70 -21.67
N GLY A 79 -12.34 -3.19 -21.49
CA GLY A 79 -11.29 -2.49 -20.72
C GLY A 79 -11.19 -2.85 -19.24
N ARG A 80 -12.00 -3.80 -18.75
CA ARG A 80 -11.85 -4.38 -17.40
C ARG A 80 -10.63 -5.30 -17.32
N VAL A 81 -9.94 -5.28 -16.17
CA VAL A 81 -8.86 -6.25 -15.85
C VAL A 81 -9.44 -7.36 -14.99
N ASP A 82 -9.05 -8.60 -15.28
CA ASP A 82 -9.46 -9.79 -14.52
C ASP A 82 -8.96 -9.77 -13.08
N THR A 83 -9.57 -10.62 -12.25
CA THR A 83 -9.14 -10.79 -10.87
C THR A 83 -7.68 -11.19 -10.80
N PHE A 84 -6.91 -10.48 -9.96
CA PHE A 84 -5.50 -10.77 -9.73
C PHE A 84 -5.13 -10.63 -8.26
N TRP A 85 -3.95 -11.15 -7.91
CA TRP A 85 -3.44 -11.13 -6.55
C TRP A 85 -2.15 -10.32 -6.45
N TYR A 86 -1.92 -9.70 -5.30
CA TYR A 86 -0.76 -8.88 -5.05
C TYR A 86 -0.38 -8.84 -3.56
N LYS A 87 0.84 -8.38 -3.30
CA LYS A 87 1.38 -8.06 -1.97
C LYS A 87 2.29 -6.86 -2.01
N PHE A 88 2.40 -6.19 -0.87
CA PHE A 88 3.46 -5.21 -0.62
C PHE A 88 4.76 -5.87 -0.19
N LEU A 89 5.87 -5.29 -0.63
CA LEU A 89 7.23 -5.64 -0.24
C LEU A 89 7.88 -4.45 0.46
N LYS A 90 8.78 -4.75 1.38
CA LYS A 90 9.64 -3.78 2.05
C LYS A 90 11.10 -4.18 1.83
N ARG A 91 11.90 -3.24 1.34
CA ARG A 91 13.35 -3.37 1.24
C ARG A 91 14.03 -2.41 2.20
N GLU A 92 14.85 -2.94 3.08
CA GLU A 92 15.67 -2.16 4.00
C GLU A 92 16.86 -1.51 3.26
N PRO A 93 17.47 -0.43 3.80
CA PRO A 93 18.64 0.21 3.16
C PRO A 93 19.81 -0.75 2.87
N GLY A 94 19.93 -1.83 3.65
CA GLY A 94 20.93 -2.90 3.44
C GLY A 94 20.61 -3.88 2.31
N GLY A 95 19.44 -3.75 1.66
CA GLY A 95 19.01 -4.58 0.53
C GLY A 95 18.13 -5.77 0.89
N GLU A 96 18.04 -6.12 2.18
CA GLU A 96 17.19 -7.19 2.70
C GLU A 96 15.72 -6.95 2.35
N LEU A 97 15.03 -8.00 1.90
CA LEU A 97 13.67 -7.92 1.39
C LEU A 97 12.71 -8.68 2.29
N SER A 98 11.66 -8.00 2.76
CA SER A 98 10.57 -8.57 3.53
C SER A 98 9.26 -8.51 2.74
N TRP A 99 8.49 -9.60 2.83
CA TRP A 99 7.12 -9.65 2.32
C TRP A 99 6.14 -9.25 3.41
N GLU A 100 5.01 -8.65 3.04
CA GLU A 100 3.90 -8.54 3.97
C GLU A 100 3.25 -9.90 4.25
N GLY A 101 2.70 -10.05 5.44
CA GLY A 101 2.08 -11.29 5.89
C GLY A 101 3.06 -12.44 5.97
N ASN A 102 2.49 -13.65 5.87
CA ASN A 102 3.24 -14.89 5.89
C ASN A 102 2.59 -15.91 4.95
N GLY A 103 3.24 -16.20 3.83
CA GLY A 103 2.76 -17.14 2.82
C GLY A 103 1.51 -16.71 2.06
N PRO A 104 1.05 -17.51 1.08
CA PRO A 104 -0.04 -17.15 0.15
C PRO A 104 -1.40 -16.84 0.79
N HIS A 105 -1.63 -17.30 2.02
CA HIS A 105 -2.88 -17.03 2.75
C HIS A 105 -3.19 -15.54 2.93
N HIS A 106 -2.15 -14.70 2.88
CA HIS A 106 -2.26 -13.25 3.04
C HIS A 106 -2.15 -12.49 1.71
N ASP A 107 -2.25 -13.18 0.56
CA ASP A 107 -2.29 -12.51 -0.73
C ASP A 107 -3.55 -11.65 -0.82
N ARG A 108 -3.38 -10.38 -1.19
CA ARG A 108 -4.51 -9.47 -1.40
C ARG A 108 -5.13 -9.78 -2.76
N CYS A 109 -6.45 -9.68 -2.84
CA CYS A 109 -7.21 -9.94 -4.07
C CYS A 109 -7.76 -8.62 -4.62
N CYS A 110 -7.49 -8.34 -5.90
CA CYS A 110 -8.14 -7.26 -6.64
C CYS A 110 -9.22 -7.86 -7.52
N THR A 111 -10.48 -7.73 -7.10
CA THR A 111 -11.64 -7.97 -7.96
C THR A 111 -12.18 -6.61 -8.41
N TYR A 112 -12.37 -6.43 -9.72
CA TYR A 112 -12.83 -5.16 -10.27
C TYR A 112 -14.16 -4.71 -9.65
N ASN A 113 -14.18 -3.46 -9.20
CA ASN A 113 -15.35 -2.74 -8.72
C ASN A 113 -15.24 -1.29 -9.22
N GLU A 114 -16.21 -0.82 -10.00
CA GLU A 114 -16.17 0.51 -10.63
C GLU A 114 -16.09 1.67 -9.64
N ASN A 115 -16.54 1.47 -8.39
CA ASN A 115 -16.44 2.48 -7.32
C ASN A 115 -14.99 2.83 -6.97
N ASN A 116 -14.02 2.02 -7.38
CA ASN A 116 -12.60 2.28 -7.21
C ASN A 116 -12.03 3.19 -8.32
N LEU A 117 -12.80 3.56 -9.34
CA LEU A 117 -12.36 4.52 -10.34
C LEU A 117 -12.40 5.94 -9.78
N VAL A 118 -11.24 6.59 -9.77
CA VAL A 118 -11.07 7.99 -9.40
C VAL A 118 -10.41 8.70 -10.57
N ASP A 119 -11.17 9.56 -11.26
CA ASP A 119 -10.72 10.31 -12.44
C ASP A 119 -10.06 9.41 -13.53
N GLY A 120 -10.64 8.23 -13.76
CA GLY A 120 -10.16 7.26 -14.74
C GLY A 120 -8.99 6.37 -14.28
N VAL A 121 -8.50 6.54 -13.05
CA VAL A 121 -7.49 5.67 -12.42
C VAL A 121 -8.17 4.70 -11.47
N TYR A 122 -7.93 3.39 -11.64
CA TYR A 122 -8.45 2.38 -10.73
C TYR A 122 -7.61 2.34 -9.45
N CYS A 123 -8.15 2.88 -8.35
CA CYS A 123 -7.47 2.99 -7.08
C CYS A 123 -7.88 1.83 -6.17
N LEU A 124 -6.96 0.92 -5.87
CA LEU A 124 -7.23 -0.09 -4.86
C LEU A 124 -7.42 0.58 -3.49
N PRO A 125 -8.26 0.01 -2.61
CA PRO A 125 -8.35 0.47 -1.22
C PRO A 125 -6.97 0.53 -0.59
N ILE A 126 -6.64 1.65 0.06
CA ILE A 126 -5.37 1.79 0.78
C ILE A 126 -5.32 0.72 1.88
N GLY A 127 -4.30 -0.13 1.84
CA GLY A 127 -4.10 -1.18 2.82
C GLY A 127 -3.18 -0.73 3.97
N HIS A 128 -3.36 -1.31 5.15
CA HIS A 128 -2.31 -1.33 6.17
C HIS A 128 -1.39 -2.53 5.94
N TRP A 129 -0.09 -2.35 6.18
CA TRP A 129 0.90 -3.43 6.11
C TRP A 129 0.45 -4.63 6.96
N ILE A 130 0.41 -5.82 6.36
CA ILE A 130 0.08 -7.04 7.09
C ILE A 130 1.36 -7.55 7.76
N GLU A 131 1.36 -7.69 9.08
CA GLU A 131 2.49 -8.26 9.81
C GLU A 131 2.59 -9.78 9.60
N ALA A 132 3.70 -10.40 10.01
CA ALA A 132 3.92 -11.84 9.85
C ALA A 132 2.82 -12.73 10.48
N THR A 133 2.06 -12.19 11.44
CA THR A 133 0.92 -12.86 12.08
C THR A 133 -0.34 -12.89 11.21
N GLY A 134 -0.40 -12.09 10.13
CA GLY A 134 -1.60 -11.89 9.32
C GLY A 134 -2.46 -10.69 9.76
N HIS A 135 -2.11 -10.03 10.87
CA HIS A 135 -2.83 -8.85 11.37
C HIS A 135 -2.17 -7.54 10.93
N THR A 136 -2.97 -6.49 10.80
CA THR A 136 -2.51 -5.11 10.51
C THR A 136 -2.22 -4.31 11.77
N ASN A 137 -2.72 -4.76 12.93
CA ASN A 137 -2.59 -4.11 14.23
C ASN A 137 -3.01 -2.62 14.25
N GLU A 138 -3.99 -2.24 13.44
CA GLU A 138 -4.47 -0.86 13.30
C GLU A 138 -4.87 -0.21 14.63
N MET A 139 -5.58 -0.94 15.50
CA MET A 139 -5.96 -0.45 16.83
C MET A 139 -4.73 -0.12 17.70
N LYS A 140 -3.71 -0.97 17.65
CA LYS A 140 -2.45 -0.74 18.37
C LYS A 140 -1.77 0.51 17.82
N HIS A 141 -1.57 0.61 16.51
CA HIS A 141 -0.90 1.76 15.90
C HIS A 141 -1.64 3.09 16.14
N THR A 142 -2.97 3.06 16.12
CA THR A 142 -3.80 4.23 16.44
C THR A 142 -3.66 4.63 17.91
N THR A 143 -3.66 3.65 18.82
CA THR A 143 -3.44 3.88 20.26
C THR A 143 -2.05 4.46 20.50
N ASP A 144 -1.02 3.90 19.88
CA ASP A 144 0.37 4.37 20.00
C ASP A 144 0.50 5.83 19.52
N PHE A 145 -0.13 6.18 18.39
CA PHE A 145 -0.16 7.56 17.89
C PHE A 145 -0.84 8.52 18.88
N TYR A 146 -2.03 8.17 19.37
CA TYR A 146 -2.75 9.01 20.33
C TYR A 146 -2.00 9.16 21.66
N PHE A 147 -1.45 8.07 22.20
CA PHE A 147 -0.67 8.10 23.43
C PHE A 147 0.57 8.97 23.31
N ASN A 148 1.22 9.00 22.14
CA ASN A 148 2.35 9.89 21.91
C ASN A 148 1.92 11.36 22.03
N ILE A 149 0.82 11.75 21.38
CA ILE A 149 0.30 13.13 21.45
C ILE A 149 -0.09 13.50 22.88
N ALA A 150 -0.90 12.66 23.53
CA ALA A 150 -1.39 12.91 24.89
C ALA A 150 -0.25 12.91 25.92
N GLY A 151 0.76 12.04 25.76
CA GLY A 151 1.94 11.96 26.63
C GLY A 151 2.78 13.24 26.63
N HIS A 152 2.73 14.02 25.55
CA HIS A 152 3.38 15.33 25.45
C HIS A 152 2.44 16.50 25.77
N GLN A 153 1.18 16.23 26.18
CA GLN A 153 0.13 17.25 26.34
C GLN A 153 0.03 18.19 25.12
N ALA A 154 0.20 17.61 23.93
CA ALA A 154 0.36 18.36 22.70
C ALA A 154 -0.90 18.26 21.81
N MET A 155 -0.85 18.93 20.66
CA MET A 155 -1.85 18.83 19.61
C MET A 155 -1.16 18.45 18.30
N HIS A 156 -1.78 17.56 17.53
CA HIS A 156 -1.33 17.17 16.20
C HIS A 156 -2.45 17.44 15.20
N TYR A 157 -2.13 18.12 14.11
CA TYR A 157 -3.09 18.58 13.12
C TYR A 157 -2.46 18.67 11.74
N SER A 158 -3.29 18.55 10.71
CA SER A 158 -2.89 18.62 9.29
C SER A 158 -3.75 19.65 8.57
N ARG A 159 -3.20 20.31 7.55
CA ARG A 159 -3.88 21.34 6.74
C ARG A 159 -4.98 20.74 5.87
#